data_AF-A0A7W0VPR9-F1
#
_entry.id   AF-A0A7W0VPR9-F1
#
_cell.length_a   1.000
_cell.length_b   1.000
_cell.length_c   1.000
_cell.angle_alpha   90.00
_cell.angle_beta   90.00
_cell.angle_gamma   90.00
#
_symmetry.space_group_name_H-M   'P 1'
#
loop_
_entity.id
_entity.type
_entity.pdbx_description
1 polymer ?
#
loop_
_entity_poly.entity_id
_entity_poly.type
_entity_poly.pdbx_seq_one_letter_code
_entity_poly.pdbx_strand_id
1 'polypeptide(L)'
;MSTTISLAGRLPALADLIAALAIADLRVEKNESGVHRFHIDGRSTRVTEVTVAETFDVRMFSLAAPEDVQLAVRIAECAASIMGIREADAELAGMIPVGDLRDVFDASWAESQARSGVRAVGALVEQGRGPIQVPGPVRAFCVGPRVLAEVTGEDEHTRILEAIRAVQWLRVRTAGVFVAGEKETKLAVWLGDEVVFPPVAYAAVSRAQEVVLVKAEHVPELAGAHWRQLDEVQGHIAEFTETEWPAVIAAARAFATKMD
;
A
#
# COMPACT_ATOMS: atom_id res chain seq x y z
N MET A 1 -4.68 8.74 8.37
CA MET A 1 -5.07 8.58 9.78
C MET A 1 -5.04 7.09 10.13
N SER A 2 -5.12 6.73 11.41
CA SER A 2 -5.22 5.34 11.88
C SER A 2 -6.06 5.27 13.15
N THR A 3 -6.48 4.08 13.52
CA THR A 3 -7.15 3.77 14.79
C THR A 3 -6.58 2.48 15.36
N THR A 4 -6.37 2.43 16.67
CA THR A 4 -5.72 1.32 17.37
C THR A 4 -6.69 0.65 18.34
N ILE A 5 -6.61 -0.69 18.42
CA ILE A 5 -7.21 -1.52 19.47
C ILE A 5 -6.06 -2.14 20.26
N SER A 6 -5.98 -1.85 21.55
CA SER A 6 -4.90 -2.27 22.44
C SER A 6 -5.38 -3.25 23.49
N LEU A 7 -4.60 -4.30 23.73
CA LEU A 7 -4.85 -5.34 24.72
C LEU A 7 -3.67 -5.41 25.71
N ALA A 8 -3.97 -5.23 27.00
CA ALA A 8 -2.98 -5.29 28.08
C ALA A 8 -3.04 -6.63 28.82
N GLY A 9 -1.96 -7.39 28.83
CA GLY A 9 -1.88 -8.68 29.53
C GLY A 9 -0.72 -9.55 29.07
N ARG A 10 -0.78 -10.85 29.38
CA ARG A 10 0.23 -11.81 28.90
C ARG A 10 0.10 -11.99 27.39
N LEU A 11 1.04 -11.44 26.65
CA LEU A 11 1.06 -11.40 25.18
C LEU A 11 0.96 -12.82 24.56
N PRO A 12 0.19 -12.98 23.46
CA PRO A 12 0.05 -14.26 22.77
C PRO A 12 1.32 -14.55 21.96
N ALA A 13 1.65 -15.84 21.77
CA ALA A 13 2.62 -16.20 20.76
C ALA A 13 2.01 -15.97 19.37
N LEU A 14 2.74 -15.30 18.47
CA LEU A 14 2.23 -14.95 17.15
C LEU A 14 1.80 -16.18 16.32
N ALA A 15 2.50 -17.31 16.49
CA ALA A 15 2.15 -18.56 15.82
C ALA A 15 0.77 -19.07 16.23
N ASP A 16 0.43 -19.00 17.53
CA ASP A 16 -0.86 -19.43 18.06
C ASP A 16 -1.99 -18.52 17.54
N LEU A 17 -1.74 -17.22 17.46
CA LEU A 17 -2.65 -16.25 16.87
C LEU A 17 -2.91 -16.56 15.39
N ILE A 18 -1.86 -16.75 14.58
CA ILE A 18 -1.99 -17.06 13.15
C ILE A 18 -2.77 -18.36 12.93
N ALA A 19 -2.50 -19.39 13.75
CA ALA A 19 -3.25 -20.65 13.71
C ALA A 19 -4.73 -20.46 14.10
N ALA A 20 -5.02 -19.62 15.10
CA ALA A 20 -6.39 -19.35 15.56
C ALA A 20 -7.22 -18.48 14.59
N LEU A 21 -6.56 -17.65 13.76
CA LEU A 21 -7.24 -16.87 12.72
C LEU A 21 -7.85 -17.77 11.65
N ALA A 22 -7.10 -18.77 11.17
CA ALA A 22 -7.52 -19.74 10.14
C ALA A 22 -8.10 -19.10 8.85
N ILE A 23 -7.61 -17.91 8.48
CA ILE A 23 -8.06 -17.17 7.30
C ILE A 23 -7.30 -17.66 6.05
N ALA A 24 -8.03 -18.04 5.01
CA ALA A 24 -7.47 -18.38 3.71
C ALA A 24 -6.77 -17.16 3.09
N ASP A 25 -5.64 -17.40 2.41
CA ASP A 25 -4.83 -16.38 1.72
C ASP A 25 -4.33 -15.23 2.63
N LEU A 26 -4.28 -15.47 3.95
CA LEU A 26 -3.68 -14.58 4.93
C LEU A 26 -2.16 -14.57 4.77
N ARG A 27 -1.59 -13.37 4.63
CA ARG A 27 -0.16 -13.10 4.65
C ARG A 27 0.22 -12.36 5.93
N VAL A 28 1.37 -12.72 6.47
CA VAL A 28 1.99 -12.05 7.61
C VAL A 28 3.46 -11.81 7.32
N GLU A 29 3.84 -10.54 7.26
CA GLU A 29 5.23 -10.11 7.12
C GLU A 29 5.70 -9.46 8.42
N LYS A 30 7.01 -9.43 8.66
CA LYS A 30 7.62 -8.64 9.74
C LYS A 30 8.52 -7.59 9.13
N ASN A 31 8.32 -6.31 9.46
CA ASN A 31 9.21 -5.25 9.00
C ASN A 31 10.46 -5.13 9.92
N GLU A 32 11.40 -4.26 9.53
CA GLU A 32 12.66 -4.06 10.26
C GLU A 32 12.45 -3.49 11.68
N SER A 33 11.41 -2.69 11.90
CA SER A 33 11.04 -2.18 13.23
C SER A 33 10.29 -3.19 14.09
N GLY A 34 10.11 -4.42 13.60
CA GLY A 34 9.50 -5.53 14.32
C GLY A 34 7.97 -5.58 14.34
N VAL A 35 7.31 -4.68 13.62
CA VAL A 35 5.85 -4.66 13.44
C VAL A 35 5.44 -5.74 12.45
N HIS A 36 4.36 -6.45 12.78
CA HIS A 36 3.79 -7.49 11.94
C HIS A 36 2.70 -6.92 11.02
N ARG A 37 2.81 -7.14 9.71
CA ARG A 37 1.88 -6.64 8.70
C ARG A 37 1.00 -7.78 8.20
N PHE A 38 -0.27 -7.73 8.56
CA PHE A 38 -1.31 -8.71 8.16
C PHE A 38 -2.11 -8.18 6.97
N HIS A 39 -2.37 -9.04 5.99
CA HIS A 39 -3.27 -8.73 4.86
C HIS A 39 -3.82 -10.03 4.22
N ILE A 40 -4.88 -9.92 3.42
CA ILE A 40 -5.47 -11.03 2.67
C ILE A 40 -5.25 -10.79 1.17
N ASP A 41 -4.59 -11.73 0.48
CA ASP A 41 -4.29 -11.59 -0.96
C ASP A 41 -5.56 -11.35 -1.78
N GLY A 42 -5.48 -10.46 -2.76
CA GLY A 42 -6.59 -10.14 -3.67
C GLY A 42 -7.73 -9.33 -3.05
N ARG A 43 -7.79 -9.15 -1.72
CA ARG A 43 -8.90 -8.50 -1.01
C ARG A 43 -8.49 -7.21 -0.31
N SER A 44 -7.33 -7.24 0.36
CA SER A 44 -6.84 -6.11 1.14
C SER A 44 -6.49 -4.89 0.29
N THR A 45 -6.67 -3.70 0.87
CA THR A 45 -6.23 -2.41 0.30
C THR A 45 -5.13 -1.78 1.12
N ARG A 46 -5.16 -2.01 2.44
CA ARG A 46 -4.14 -1.61 3.41
C ARG A 46 -3.63 -2.86 4.12
N VAL A 47 -2.57 -2.72 4.92
CA VAL A 47 -2.20 -3.73 5.91
C VAL A 47 -2.89 -3.42 7.23
N THR A 48 -3.20 -4.46 8.01
CA THR A 48 -3.35 -4.31 9.47
C THR A 48 -1.97 -4.45 10.10
N GLU A 49 -1.58 -3.48 10.92
CA GLU A 49 -0.32 -3.55 11.67
C GLU A 49 -0.57 -4.13 13.07
N VAL A 50 0.29 -5.04 13.51
CA VAL A 50 0.26 -5.63 14.85
C VAL A 50 1.62 -5.41 15.52
N THR A 51 1.59 -4.74 16.67
CA THR A 51 2.77 -4.54 17.53
C THR A 51 2.62 -5.40 18.77
N VAL A 52 3.68 -6.12 19.13
CA VAL A 52 3.71 -6.99 20.33
C VAL A 52 4.90 -6.53 21.18
N ALA A 53 4.63 -5.63 22.14
CA ALA A 53 5.65 -4.94 22.92
C ALA A 53 5.35 -5.03 24.43
N GLU A 54 4.83 -3.97 25.05
CA GLU A 54 4.26 -4.02 26.41
C GLU A 54 2.76 -4.37 26.35
N THR A 55 2.09 -3.89 25.31
CA THR A 55 0.73 -4.23 24.90
C THR A 55 0.75 -5.09 23.62
N PHE A 56 -0.41 -5.66 23.29
CA PHE A 56 -0.71 -6.19 21.97
C PHE A 56 -1.61 -5.16 21.26
N ASP A 57 -1.07 -4.44 20.29
CA ASP A 57 -1.76 -3.35 19.59
C ASP A 57 -2.09 -3.76 18.16
N VAL A 58 -3.35 -3.56 17.75
CA VAL A 58 -3.84 -3.81 16.40
C VAL A 58 -4.24 -2.48 15.76
N ARG A 59 -3.53 -2.08 14.72
CA ARG A 59 -3.68 -0.78 14.07
C ARG A 59 -4.31 -0.90 12.69
N MET A 60 -5.41 -0.17 12.51
CA MET A 60 -6.14 0.02 11.26
C MET A 60 -5.79 1.37 10.63
N PHE A 61 -5.70 1.44 9.31
CA PHE A 61 -5.45 2.70 8.60
C PHE A 61 -6.72 3.25 7.94
N SER A 62 -6.82 4.58 7.80
CA SER A 62 -7.83 5.20 6.92
C SER A 62 -7.64 4.76 5.46
N LEU A 63 -8.71 4.73 4.66
CA LEU A 63 -8.73 4.06 3.34
C LEU A 63 -8.44 2.55 3.40
N ALA A 64 -8.75 1.91 4.53
CA ALA A 64 -8.90 0.46 4.64
C ALA A 64 -10.23 0.01 4.02
N ALA A 65 -10.22 -1.17 3.41
CA ALA A 65 -11.43 -1.83 2.95
C ALA A 65 -12.15 -2.49 4.14
N PRO A 66 -13.46 -2.79 4.04
CA PRO A 66 -14.18 -3.49 5.11
C PRO A 66 -13.52 -4.81 5.54
N GLU A 67 -12.88 -5.53 4.62
CA GLU A 67 -12.11 -6.73 4.90
C GLU A 67 -10.87 -6.49 5.77
N ASP A 68 -10.21 -5.34 5.62
CA ASP A 68 -9.03 -4.95 6.41
C ASP A 68 -9.45 -4.60 7.84
N VAL A 69 -10.61 -3.95 8.02
CA VAL A 69 -11.21 -3.67 9.34
C VAL A 69 -11.68 -4.96 10.02
N GLN A 70 -12.38 -5.83 9.30
CA GLN A 70 -12.80 -7.15 9.80
C GLN A 70 -11.61 -8.02 10.22
N LEU A 71 -10.51 -7.97 9.46
CA LEU A 71 -9.26 -8.65 9.81
C LEU A 71 -8.69 -8.11 11.13
N ALA A 72 -8.62 -6.79 11.31
CA ALA A 72 -8.12 -6.18 12.54
C ALA A 72 -8.98 -6.52 13.76
N VAL A 73 -10.31 -6.41 13.66
CA VAL A 73 -11.23 -6.83 14.73
C VAL A 73 -11.03 -8.31 15.06
N ARG A 74 -10.92 -9.17 14.04
CA ARG A 74 -10.72 -10.61 14.22
C ARG A 74 -9.38 -10.94 14.88
N ILE A 75 -8.32 -10.20 14.56
CA ILE A 75 -7.01 -10.29 15.22
C ILE A 75 -7.14 -9.93 16.71
N ALA A 76 -7.81 -8.82 17.04
CA ALA A 76 -8.02 -8.40 18.42
C ALA A 76 -8.84 -9.42 19.23
N GLU A 77 -9.95 -9.94 18.67
CA GLU A 77 -10.74 -11.01 19.29
C GLU A 77 -9.92 -12.28 19.58
N CYS A 78 -9.18 -12.76 18.58
CA CYS A 78 -8.37 -13.97 18.72
C CYS A 78 -7.24 -13.78 19.73
N ALA A 79 -6.57 -12.62 19.71
CA ALA A 79 -5.54 -12.28 20.69
C ALA A 79 -6.14 -12.23 22.11
N ALA A 80 -7.22 -11.48 22.32
CA ALA A 80 -7.88 -11.38 23.63
C ALA A 80 -8.31 -12.75 24.17
N SER A 81 -8.85 -13.62 23.32
CA SER A 81 -9.22 -15.00 23.67
C SER A 81 -8.02 -15.83 24.14
N ILE A 82 -6.87 -15.73 23.46
CA ILE A 82 -5.62 -16.41 23.84
C ILE A 82 -5.04 -15.82 25.15
N MET A 83 -5.15 -14.50 25.32
CA MET A 83 -4.63 -13.76 26.49
C MET A 83 -5.54 -13.91 27.73
N GLY A 84 -6.78 -14.38 27.58
CA GLY A 84 -7.78 -14.45 28.66
C GLY A 84 -8.43 -13.09 29.00
N ILE A 85 -8.35 -12.13 28.08
CA ILE A 85 -8.81 -10.73 28.25
C ILE A 85 -10.28 -10.61 27.83
N ARG A 86 -11.03 -9.71 28.49
CA ARG A 86 -12.45 -9.43 28.21
C ARG A 86 -12.74 -8.01 27.74
N GLU A 87 -11.79 -7.09 27.92
CA GLU A 87 -11.94 -5.66 27.58
C GLU A 87 -10.73 -5.22 26.74
N ALA A 88 -10.95 -4.36 25.76
CA ALA A 88 -9.93 -3.77 24.92
C ALA A 88 -9.98 -2.25 25.04
N ASP A 89 -8.83 -1.57 24.98
CA ASP A 89 -8.79 -0.12 24.83
C ASP A 89 -8.85 0.21 23.34
N ALA A 90 -9.93 0.84 22.91
CA ALA A 90 -10.13 1.26 21.53
C ALA A 90 -9.96 2.78 21.43
N GLU A 91 -8.98 3.25 20.65
CA GLU A 91 -8.55 4.66 20.59
C GLU A 91 -9.69 5.70 20.41
N LEU A 92 -10.80 5.30 19.76
CA LEU A 92 -11.98 6.15 19.53
C LEU A 92 -13.20 5.86 20.44
N ALA A 93 -13.18 4.78 21.23
CA ALA A 93 -14.29 4.34 22.08
C ALA A 93 -13.92 4.14 23.56
N GLY A 94 -12.63 4.18 23.90
CA GLY A 94 -12.09 3.84 25.22
C GLY A 94 -12.16 2.34 25.52
N MET A 95 -12.18 2.01 26.81
CA MET A 95 -12.33 0.63 27.28
C MET A 95 -13.72 0.07 26.94
N ILE A 96 -13.75 -0.96 26.10
CA ILE A 96 -14.98 -1.66 25.67
C ILE A 96 -14.84 -3.18 25.80
N PRO A 97 -15.94 -3.92 26.01
CA PRO A 97 -15.90 -5.38 25.96
C PRO A 97 -15.43 -5.90 24.59
N VAL A 98 -14.60 -6.94 24.59
CA VAL A 98 -14.07 -7.56 23.36
C VAL A 98 -15.18 -8.11 22.46
N GLY A 99 -16.31 -8.53 23.04
CA GLY A 99 -17.48 -8.99 22.29
C GLY A 99 -18.16 -7.89 21.47
N ASP A 100 -18.00 -6.63 21.87
CA ASP A 100 -18.68 -5.47 21.29
C ASP A 100 -17.85 -4.83 20.16
N LEU A 101 -16.61 -5.30 19.94
CA LEU A 101 -15.70 -4.78 18.90
C LEU A 101 -16.32 -4.83 17.50
N ARG A 102 -17.14 -5.83 17.20
CA ARG A 102 -17.82 -5.96 15.89
C ARG A 102 -18.92 -4.92 15.67
N ASP A 103 -19.55 -4.47 16.74
CA ASP A 103 -20.63 -3.49 16.69
C ASP A 103 -20.06 -2.06 16.64
N VAL A 104 -18.88 -1.84 17.24
CA VAL A 104 -18.13 -0.57 17.18
C VAL A 104 -17.39 -0.39 15.85
N PHE A 105 -16.76 -1.45 15.35
CA PHE A 105 -15.95 -1.44 14.12
C PHE A 105 -16.64 -2.22 12.99
N ASP A 106 -17.89 -1.86 12.73
CA ASP A 106 -18.75 -2.51 11.75
C ASP A 106 -18.48 -2.05 10.31
N ALA A 107 -19.32 -2.49 9.37
CA ALA A 107 -19.23 -2.07 7.97
C ALA A 107 -19.50 -0.57 7.78
N SER A 108 -20.41 0.04 8.57
CA SER A 108 -20.72 1.46 8.48
C SER A 108 -19.57 2.34 8.99
N TRP A 109 -18.86 1.89 10.04
CA TRP A 109 -17.64 2.52 10.51
C TRP A 109 -16.53 2.44 9.45
N ALA A 110 -16.32 1.27 8.85
CA ALA A 110 -15.33 1.09 7.78
C ALA A 110 -15.61 2.03 6.58
N GLU A 111 -16.88 2.13 6.17
CA GLU A 111 -17.33 3.04 5.12
C GLU A 111 -17.06 4.52 5.48
N SER A 112 -17.40 4.92 6.71
CA SER A 112 -17.16 6.27 7.23
C SER A 112 -15.66 6.62 7.26
N GLN A 113 -14.80 5.66 7.63
CA GLN A 113 -13.33 5.83 7.58
C GLN A 113 -12.79 5.90 6.15
N ALA A 114 -13.39 5.18 5.19
CA ALA A 114 -13.02 5.29 3.78
C ALA A 114 -13.42 6.66 3.21
N ARG A 115 -14.67 7.12 3.43
CA ARG A 115 -15.15 8.46 3.04
C ARG A 115 -14.30 9.58 3.66
N SER A 116 -14.01 9.49 4.96
CA SER A 116 -13.16 10.45 5.66
C SER A 116 -11.71 10.43 5.15
N GLY A 117 -11.21 9.24 4.81
CA GLY A 117 -9.89 9.04 4.21
C GLY A 117 -9.76 9.70 2.83
N VAL A 118 -10.77 9.56 1.95
CA VAL A 118 -10.78 10.21 0.62
C VAL A 118 -10.71 11.72 0.79
N ARG A 119 -11.57 12.30 1.62
CA ARG A 119 -11.63 13.75 1.84
C ARG A 119 -10.33 14.31 2.41
N ALA A 120 -9.72 13.60 3.37
CA ALA A 120 -8.44 14.00 3.94
C ALA A 120 -7.31 13.97 2.89
N VAL A 121 -7.28 12.95 2.02
CA VAL A 121 -6.31 12.89 0.92
C VAL A 121 -6.57 13.97 -0.13
N GLY A 122 -7.84 14.19 -0.51
CA GLY A 122 -8.25 15.24 -1.45
C GLY A 122 -7.79 16.63 -0.99
N ALA A 123 -8.09 16.99 0.26
CA ALA A 123 -7.68 18.27 0.84
C ALA A 123 -6.15 18.45 0.88
N LEU A 124 -5.37 17.38 1.06
CA LEU A 124 -3.90 17.45 1.00
C LEU A 124 -3.38 17.68 -0.42
N VAL A 125 -4.01 17.05 -1.43
CA VAL A 125 -3.68 17.26 -2.85
C VAL A 125 -4.02 18.69 -3.26
N GLU A 126 -5.21 19.19 -2.91
CA GLU A 126 -5.67 20.56 -3.19
C GLU A 126 -4.76 21.64 -2.57
N GLN A 127 -4.15 21.35 -1.42
CA GLN A 127 -3.14 22.21 -0.78
C GLN A 127 -1.77 22.24 -1.50
N GLY A 128 -1.65 21.61 -2.68
CA GLY A 128 -0.42 21.61 -3.46
C GLY A 128 0.70 20.75 -2.87
N ARG A 129 0.37 19.77 -2.03
CA ARG A 129 1.36 18.80 -1.49
C ARG A 129 1.86 17.79 -2.52
N GLY A 130 1.34 17.84 -3.75
CA GLY A 130 1.59 16.85 -4.78
C GLY A 130 0.79 15.56 -4.57
N PRO A 131 1.09 14.50 -5.35
CA PRO A 131 0.45 13.20 -5.21
C PRO A 131 0.72 12.58 -3.83
N ILE A 132 -0.35 12.16 -3.15
CA ILE A 132 -0.27 11.52 -1.83
C ILE A 132 -0.12 10.01 -2.00
N GLN A 133 0.95 9.46 -1.45
CA GLN A 133 1.23 8.03 -1.46
C GLN A 133 0.44 7.32 -0.34
N VAL A 134 -0.38 6.35 -0.70
CA VAL A 134 -1.16 5.47 0.18
C VAL A 134 -0.45 4.10 0.25
N PRO A 135 0.19 3.72 1.37
CA PRO A 135 0.89 2.43 1.48
C PRO A 135 -0.08 1.25 1.53
N GLY A 136 -0.04 0.36 0.53
CA GLY A 136 -0.78 -0.90 0.51
C GLY A 136 0.05 -2.12 0.94
N PRO A 137 -0.50 -3.34 0.84
CA PRO A 137 0.23 -4.57 1.14
C PRO A 137 1.45 -4.80 0.24
N VAL A 138 1.25 -4.85 -1.08
CA VAL A 138 2.24 -5.27 -2.08
C VAL A 138 3.02 -4.07 -2.65
N ARG A 139 2.34 -2.94 -2.80
CA ARG A 139 2.90 -1.69 -3.35
C ARG A 139 2.14 -0.48 -2.80
N ALA A 140 2.56 0.73 -3.16
CA ALA A 140 1.77 1.91 -2.86
C ALA A 140 0.70 2.16 -3.94
N PHE A 141 -0.23 3.05 -3.64
CA PHE A 141 -1.13 3.69 -4.60
C PHE A 141 -1.01 5.21 -4.44
N CYS A 142 -0.87 5.95 -5.52
CA CYS A 142 -0.67 7.40 -5.50
C CYS A 142 -1.91 8.16 -5.96
N VAL A 143 -2.43 9.02 -5.08
CA VAL A 143 -3.63 9.82 -5.31
C VAL A 143 -3.23 11.27 -5.57
N GLY A 144 -3.60 11.81 -6.74
CA GLY A 144 -3.48 13.23 -7.03
C GLY A 144 -4.67 13.74 -7.85
N PRO A 145 -4.53 14.89 -8.52
CA PRO A 145 -5.66 15.54 -9.19
C PRO A 145 -6.37 14.66 -10.23
N ARG A 146 -5.63 13.84 -11.01
CA ARG A 146 -6.24 12.94 -12.00
C ARG A 146 -7.07 11.85 -11.32
N VAL A 147 -6.48 11.15 -10.36
CA VAL A 147 -7.16 10.05 -9.64
C VAL A 147 -8.40 10.57 -8.89
N LEU A 148 -8.29 11.74 -8.25
CA LEU A 148 -9.43 12.38 -7.57
C LEU A 148 -10.56 12.72 -8.55
N ALA A 149 -10.24 13.33 -9.69
CA ALA A 149 -11.24 13.66 -10.71
C ALA A 149 -11.94 12.40 -11.26
N GLU A 150 -11.22 11.28 -11.37
CA GLU A 150 -11.78 10.00 -11.81
C GLU A 150 -12.73 9.38 -10.78
N VAL A 151 -12.41 9.40 -9.48
CA VAL A 151 -13.25 8.78 -8.44
C VAL A 151 -14.36 9.68 -7.91
N THR A 152 -14.28 11.01 -8.10
CA THR A 152 -15.28 11.98 -7.63
C THR A 152 -16.69 11.60 -8.08
N GLY A 153 -17.66 11.68 -7.17
CA GLY A 153 -19.07 11.41 -7.43
C GLY A 153 -19.76 10.70 -6.26
N GLU A 154 -20.90 10.08 -6.56
CA GLU A 154 -21.50 9.09 -5.67
C GLU A 154 -20.51 7.92 -5.48
N ASP A 155 -20.41 7.43 -4.24
CA ASP A 155 -19.52 6.35 -3.81
C ASP A 155 -18.01 6.51 -4.14
N GLU A 156 -17.50 7.74 -4.09
CA GLU A 156 -16.06 8.08 -4.22
C GLU A 156 -15.11 7.16 -3.43
N HIS A 157 -15.55 6.75 -2.23
CA HIS A 157 -14.83 5.90 -1.29
C HIS A 157 -14.80 4.42 -1.71
N THR A 158 -15.81 3.91 -2.41
CA THR A 158 -15.78 2.57 -3.02
C THR A 158 -14.86 2.59 -4.23
N ARG A 159 -15.01 3.61 -5.09
CA ARG A 159 -14.25 3.75 -6.33
C ARG A 159 -12.74 3.90 -6.09
N ILE A 160 -12.32 4.60 -5.03
CA ILE A 160 -10.89 4.66 -4.66
C ILE A 160 -10.37 3.31 -4.15
N LEU A 161 -11.17 2.54 -3.39
CA LEU A 161 -10.75 1.23 -2.86
C LEU A 161 -10.62 0.21 -3.99
N GLU A 162 -11.51 0.25 -4.97
CA GLU A 162 -11.40 -0.53 -6.22
C GLU A 162 -10.15 -0.16 -7.03
N ALA A 163 -9.85 1.14 -7.18
CA ALA A 163 -8.64 1.60 -7.85
C ALA A 163 -7.36 1.13 -7.12
N ILE A 164 -7.33 1.23 -5.77
CA ILE A 164 -6.24 0.68 -4.95
C ILE A 164 -6.07 -0.82 -5.21
N ARG A 165 -7.16 -1.61 -5.15
CA ARG A 165 -7.13 -3.07 -5.41
C ARG A 165 -6.59 -3.40 -6.80
N ALA A 166 -7.03 -2.68 -7.83
CA ALA A 166 -6.60 -2.89 -9.21
C ALA A 166 -5.09 -2.71 -9.38
N VAL A 167 -4.46 -1.83 -8.60
CA VAL A 167 -3.00 -1.64 -8.59
C VAL A 167 -2.29 -2.68 -7.71
N GLN A 168 -2.78 -2.94 -6.49
CA GLN A 168 -2.18 -3.91 -5.56
C GLN A 168 -2.05 -5.31 -6.19
N TRP A 169 -3.13 -5.77 -6.82
CA TRP A 169 -3.30 -7.17 -7.21
C TRP A 169 -3.06 -7.42 -8.71
N LEU A 170 -2.47 -6.46 -9.42
CA LEU A 170 -1.97 -6.67 -10.77
C LEU A 170 -0.84 -7.71 -10.73
N ARG A 171 -1.03 -8.83 -11.43
CA ARG A 171 -0.20 -10.05 -11.40
C ARG A 171 1.15 -9.93 -12.12
N VAL A 172 1.83 -8.81 -11.90
CA VAL A 172 3.15 -8.46 -12.43
C VAL A 172 4.02 -7.95 -11.28
N ARG A 173 5.35 -8.04 -11.43
CA ARG A 173 6.29 -7.58 -10.40
C ARG A 173 6.32 -6.04 -10.33
N THR A 174 6.66 -5.47 -9.20
CA THR A 174 7.10 -4.07 -9.15
C THR A 174 8.54 -3.97 -9.67
N ALA A 175 8.89 -2.90 -10.37
CA ALA A 175 10.29 -2.62 -10.73
C ALA A 175 11.15 -2.49 -9.45
N GLY A 176 12.41 -2.92 -9.51
CA GLY A 176 13.27 -2.96 -8.32
C GLY A 176 13.68 -1.56 -7.89
N VAL A 177 13.35 -1.15 -6.66
CA VAL A 177 13.64 0.19 -6.13
C VAL A 177 14.94 0.17 -5.33
N PHE A 178 15.82 1.13 -5.62
CA PHE A 178 17.04 1.40 -4.88
C PHE A 178 16.99 2.80 -4.28
N VAL A 179 17.55 2.95 -3.09
CA VAL A 179 17.75 4.24 -2.41
C VAL A 179 19.23 4.60 -2.55
N ALA A 180 19.53 5.81 -3.02
CA ALA A 180 20.90 6.24 -3.27
C ALA A 180 21.17 7.69 -2.83
N GLY A 181 22.38 7.92 -2.33
CA GLY A 181 22.82 9.22 -1.81
C GLY A 181 22.26 9.56 -0.42
N GLU A 182 22.83 10.60 0.20
CA GLU A 182 22.46 11.08 1.54
C GLU A 182 21.03 11.64 1.62
N LYS A 183 20.43 11.98 0.46
CA LYS A 183 19.06 12.50 0.34
C LYS A 183 17.99 11.40 0.19
N GLU A 184 18.38 10.13 0.30
CA GLU A 184 17.52 8.96 0.08
C GLU A 184 16.78 8.95 -1.28
N THR A 185 17.46 9.40 -2.34
CA THR A 185 16.88 9.50 -3.68
C THR A 185 16.51 8.11 -4.20
N LYS A 186 15.22 7.89 -4.43
CA LYS A 186 14.69 6.62 -4.95
C LYS A 186 14.79 6.56 -6.47
N LEU A 187 15.30 5.44 -6.98
CA LEU A 187 15.33 5.10 -8.40
C LEU A 187 14.78 3.69 -8.62
N ALA A 188 14.14 3.45 -9.77
CA ALA A 188 13.69 2.12 -10.17
C ALA A 188 14.57 1.59 -11.31
N VAL A 189 14.97 0.31 -11.22
CA VAL A 189 15.67 -0.39 -12.30
C VAL A 189 14.65 -1.05 -13.22
N TRP A 190 14.71 -0.70 -14.51
CA TRP A 190 13.86 -1.24 -15.56
C TRP A 190 14.72 -1.96 -16.61
N LEU A 191 14.39 -3.23 -16.85
CA LEU A 191 15.20 -4.18 -17.63
C LEU A 191 14.53 -4.59 -18.95
N GLY A 192 13.44 -3.91 -19.33
CA GLY A 192 12.60 -4.26 -20.48
C GLY A 192 11.49 -5.28 -20.18
N ASP A 193 11.42 -5.79 -18.96
CA ASP A 193 10.44 -6.78 -18.52
C ASP A 193 9.09 -6.16 -18.07
N GLU A 194 8.04 -6.99 -18.02
CA GLU A 194 6.72 -6.55 -17.58
C GLU A 194 6.71 -6.18 -16.08
N VAL A 195 6.34 -4.93 -15.77
CA VAL A 195 6.41 -4.38 -14.40
C VAL A 195 5.27 -3.41 -14.10
N VAL A 196 4.99 -3.20 -12.80
CA VAL A 196 4.52 -1.90 -12.31
C VAL A 196 5.74 -1.02 -12.04
N PHE A 197 5.78 0.14 -12.69
CA PHE A 197 6.76 1.17 -12.45
C PHE A 197 6.35 2.02 -11.23
N PRO A 198 7.16 2.05 -10.14
CA PRO A 198 6.82 2.66 -8.86
C PRO A 198 7.04 4.18 -8.83
N PRO A 199 6.56 4.91 -7.78
CA PRO A 199 6.75 6.34 -7.64
C PRO A 199 8.19 6.65 -7.19
N VAL A 200 9.07 6.90 -8.15
CA VAL A 200 10.50 7.18 -7.95
C VAL A 200 10.91 8.47 -8.66
N ALA A 201 12.07 9.03 -8.32
CA ALA A 201 12.58 10.22 -8.99
C ALA A 201 13.25 9.91 -10.35
N TYR A 202 13.90 8.73 -10.45
CA TYR A 202 14.67 8.33 -11.63
C TYR A 202 14.38 6.88 -12.05
N ALA A 203 14.53 6.60 -13.34
CA ALA A 203 14.64 5.25 -13.87
C ALA A 203 16.09 4.97 -14.29
N ALA A 204 16.61 3.82 -13.88
CA ALA A 204 17.81 3.22 -14.43
C ALA A 204 17.38 2.23 -15.53
N VAL A 205 17.36 2.70 -16.77
CA VAL A 205 17.02 1.92 -17.98
C VAL A 205 18.26 1.13 -18.37
N SER A 206 18.22 -0.20 -18.28
CA SER A 206 19.44 -1.02 -18.33
C SER A 206 19.37 -2.18 -19.32
N ARG A 207 20.49 -2.40 -20.03
CA ARG A 207 20.71 -3.58 -20.88
C ARG A 207 22.15 -4.07 -20.78
N ALA A 208 22.32 -5.33 -20.39
CA ALA A 208 23.62 -5.96 -20.16
C ALA A 208 24.50 -5.16 -19.16
N GLN A 209 25.49 -4.40 -19.65
CA GLN A 209 26.37 -3.54 -18.84
C GLN A 209 26.10 -2.04 -19.04
N GLU A 210 25.19 -1.66 -19.93
CA GLU A 210 24.78 -0.27 -20.13
C GLU A 210 23.63 0.09 -19.19
N VAL A 211 23.78 1.19 -18.46
CA VAL A 211 22.74 1.79 -17.63
C VAL A 211 22.58 3.25 -18.03
N VAL A 212 21.39 3.62 -18.48
CA VAL A 212 21.02 5.02 -18.78
C VAL A 212 20.08 5.49 -17.69
N LEU A 213 20.50 6.54 -16.97
CA LEU A 213 19.72 7.18 -15.93
C LEU A 213 18.87 8.30 -16.54
N VAL A 214 17.55 8.22 -16.37
CA VAL A 214 16.59 9.23 -16.83
C VAL A 214 15.68 9.64 -15.67
N LYS A 215 15.08 10.83 -15.73
CA LYS A 215 14.02 11.19 -14.78
C LYS A 215 12.78 10.32 -15.01
N ALA A 216 12.08 9.97 -13.93
CA ALA A 216 10.90 9.11 -14.00
C ALA A 216 9.76 9.69 -14.88
N GLU A 217 9.68 11.03 -14.98
CA GLU A 217 8.71 11.74 -15.83
C GLU A 217 8.83 11.42 -17.33
N HIS A 218 9.99 10.93 -17.80
CA HIS A 218 10.20 10.50 -19.19
C HIS A 218 9.89 9.02 -19.45
N VAL A 219 9.62 8.22 -18.41
CA VAL A 219 9.33 6.77 -18.56
C VAL A 219 8.08 6.50 -19.41
N PRO A 220 6.97 7.25 -19.28
CA PRO A 220 5.81 7.06 -20.16
C PRO A 220 6.12 7.31 -21.64
N GLU A 221 6.95 8.33 -21.93
CA GLU A 221 7.39 8.67 -23.29
C GLU A 221 8.29 7.57 -23.88
N LEU A 222 9.24 7.06 -23.07
CA LEU A 222 10.16 5.98 -23.47
C LEU A 222 9.46 4.63 -23.65
N ALA A 223 8.44 4.33 -22.83
CA ALA A 223 7.67 3.09 -22.92
C ALA A 223 6.59 3.15 -24.02
N GLY A 224 6.14 4.34 -24.42
CA GLY A 224 5.21 4.54 -25.53
C GLY A 224 3.95 3.68 -25.40
N ALA A 225 3.69 2.84 -26.41
CA ALA A 225 2.51 1.96 -26.44
C ALA A 225 2.50 0.86 -25.36
N HIS A 226 3.63 0.56 -24.72
CA HIS A 226 3.70 -0.40 -23.61
C HIS A 226 3.31 0.23 -22.27
N TRP A 227 3.19 1.57 -22.18
CA TRP A 227 2.78 2.27 -20.97
C TRP A 227 1.25 2.32 -20.82
N ARG A 228 0.77 1.92 -19.65
CA ARG A 228 -0.59 2.17 -19.18
C ARG A 228 -0.54 2.79 -17.79
N GLN A 229 -0.97 4.05 -17.67
CA GLN A 229 -1.05 4.71 -16.37
C GLN A 229 -2.01 3.95 -15.44
N LEU A 230 -1.60 3.74 -14.20
CA LEU A 230 -2.35 3.00 -13.17
C LEU A 230 -2.95 3.95 -12.13
N ASP A 231 -2.14 4.89 -11.65
CA ASP A 231 -2.53 5.90 -10.67
C ASP A 231 -1.86 7.24 -11.01
N GLU A 232 -1.78 8.19 -10.08
CA GLU A 232 -1.28 9.53 -10.41
C GLU A 232 0.12 9.52 -11.05
N VAL A 233 1.02 8.63 -10.60
CA VAL A 233 2.44 8.61 -11.01
C VAL A 233 3.00 7.22 -11.34
N GLN A 234 2.27 6.14 -11.03
CA GLN A 234 2.64 4.77 -11.40
C GLN A 234 2.00 4.35 -12.72
N GLY A 235 2.67 3.43 -13.41
CA GLY A 235 2.16 2.80 -14.61
C GLY A 235 2.53 1.32 -14.70
N HIS A 236 1.73 0.58 -15.44
CA HIS A 236 2.06 -0.75 -15.93
C HIS A 236 2.85 -0.58 -17.23
N ILE A 237 3.98 -1.28 -17.31
CA ILE A 237 4.81 -1.38 -18.51
C ILE A 237 4.74 -2.83 -18.97
N ALA A 238 4.25 -3.06 -20.19
CA ALA A 238 4.29 -4.37 -20.83
C ALA A 238 5.73 -4.76 -21.22
N GLU A 239 6.02 -6.05 -21.30
CA GLU A 239 7.33 -6.57 -21.72
C GLU A 239 7.74 -6.05 -23.11
N PHE A 240 9.04 -5.81 -23.28
CA PHE A 240 9.70 -5.45 -24.53
C PHE A 240 10.46 -6.65 -25.09
N THR A 241 10.36 -6.86 -26.39
CA THR A 241 11.20 -7.88 -27.05
C THR A 241 12.66 -7.45 -27.10
N GLU A 242 13.57 -8.43 -27.26
CA GLU A 242 15.00 -8.20 -27.51
C GLU A 242 15.31 -7.31 -28.72
N THR A 243 14.34 -7.16 -29.63
CA THR A 243 14.40 -6.26 -30.80
C THR A 243 13.93 -4.84 -30.50
N GLU A 244 13.00 -4.63 -29.57
CA GLU A 244 12.47 -3.30 -29.22
C GLU A 244 13.33 -2.63 -28.13
N TRP A 245 13.79 -3.38 -27.13
CA TRP A 245 14.59 -2.86 -26.03
C TRP A 245 15.84 -2.03 -26.43
N PRO A 246 16.66 -2.42 -27.44
CA PRO A 246 17.74 -1.56 -27.92
C PRO A 246 17.30 -0.17 -28.41
N ALA A 247 16.09 -0.04 -28.97
CA ALA A 247 15.56 1.25 -29.39
C ALA A 247 15.17 2.13 -28.18
N VAL A 248 14.61 1.53 -27.13
CA VAL A 248 14.31 2.23 -25.86
C VAL A 248 15.59 2.74 -25.20
N ILE A 249 16.65 1.91 -25.13
CA ILE A 249 17.96 2.33 -24.60
C ILE A 249 18.53 3.49 -25.43
N ALA A 250 18.45 3.42 -26.76
CA ALA A 250 18.91 4.50 -27.63
C ALA A 250 18.12 5.81 -27.42
N ALA A 251 16.80 5.73 -27.24
CA ALA A 251 15.95 6.88 -26.93
C ALA A 251 16.23 7.46 -25.53
N ALA A 252 16.46 6.60 -24.53
CA ALA A 252 16.77 7.01 -23.16
C ALA A 252 18.03 7.88 -23.08
N ARG A 253 19.00 7.68 -23.98
CA ARG A 253 20.21 8.53 -24.06
C ARG A 253 19.91 10.01 -24.36
N ALA A 254 18.80 10.32 -25.03
CA ALA A 254 18.38 11.71 -25.26
C ALA A 254 17.88 12.40 -23.97
N PHE A 255 17.40 11.61 -23.00
CA PHE A 255 16.94 12.06 -21.67
C PHE A 255 17.96 11.78 -20.55
N ALA A 256 19.19 11.43 -20.92
CA ALA A 256 20.22 11.01 -19.97
C ALA A 256 20.55 12.16 -18.99
N THR A 257 20.45 11.87 -17.71
CA THR A 257 20.68 12.83 -16.63
C THR A 257 21.66 12.26 -15.60
N LYS A 258 22.12 13.13 -14.68
CA LYS A 258 22.77 12.73 -13.44
C LYS A 258 21.75 12.81 -12.29
N MET A 259 22.04 12.13 -11.19
CA MET A 259 21.34 12.37 -9.92
C MET A 259 21.90 13.61 -9.23
N ASP A 260 20.99 14.39 -8.63
CA ASP A 260 21.24 15.64 -7.91
C ASP A 260 21.47 15.44 -6.39
#